data_AF-A0A401QMS4-F1
#
_entry.id   AF-A0A401QMS4-F1
#
_cell.length_a   1.000
_cell.length_b   1.000
_cell.length_c   1.000
_cell.angle_alpha   90.00
_cell.angle_beta   90.00
_cell.angle_gamma   90.00
#
_symmetry.space_group_name_H-M   'P 1'
#
loop_
_entity.id
_entity.type
_entity.pdbx_description
1 polymer ?
#
loop_
_entity_poly.entity_id
_entity_poly.type
_entity_poly.pdbx_seq_one_letter_code
_entity_poly.pdbx_strand_id
1 'polypeptide(L)'
;HSRSSETGVSQHSRSAETGASQHSRAAKPVCRSILEAAKTVCCSILDAAKPVCRSILEATKPVCRSILDAVKPVCRSILEAAKPVCRSILDAAKPVCRSILDAVKPVCRSILEATKPVCRSILDAVKPVCRSTLDAAKPVHRSILEQRNWYVAAFWKQQNRCVAAF
;
A
#
# COMPACT_ATOMS: atom_id res chain seq x y z
N HIS A 1 -43.01 -28.01 40.35
CA HIS A 1 -41.62 -27.49 40.47
C HIS A 1 -40.93 -27.23 39.12
N SER A 2 -41.24 -27.96 38.04
CA SER A 2 -40.52 -27.85 36.75
C SER A 2 -40.63 -26.51 36.01
N ARG A 3 -41.71 -25.73 36.21
CA ARG A 3 -41.87 -24.40 35.56
C ARG A 3 -41.01 -23.29 36.18
N SER A 4 -40.65 -23.40 37.46
CA SER A 4 -39.81 -22.40 38.15
C SER A 4 -38.32 -22.57 37.83
N SER A 5 -37.89 -23.78 37.46
CA SER A 5 -36.53 -24.05 37.00
C SER A 5 -36.27 -23.55 35.57
N GLU A 6 -37.24 -23.67 34.66
CA GLU A 6 -37.11 -23.19 33.28
C GLU A 6 -37.05 -21.65 33.18
N THR A 7 -37.80 -20.95 34.02
CA THR A 7 -37.76 -19.48 34.09
C THR A 7 -36.47 -18.96 34.71
N GLY A 8 -35.93 -19.65 35.73
CA GLY A 8 -34.63 -19.34 36.33
C GLY A 8 -33.45 -19.50 35.36
N VAL A 9 -33.45 -20.58 34.56
CA VAL A 9 -32.43 -20.80 33.51
C VAL A 9 -32.51 -19.74 32.41
N SER A 10 -33.72 -19.33 32.01
CA SER A 10 -33.98 -18.32 30.96
C SER A 10 -33.66 -16.88 31.37
N GLN A 11 -33.70 -16.56 32.67
CA GLN A 11 -33.26 -15.26 33.20
C GLN A 11 -31.74 -15.23 33.40
N HIS A 12 -31.13 -16.34 33.82
CA HIS A 12 -29.67 -16.43 33.99
C HIS A 12 -28.91 -16.40 32.66
N SER A 13 -29.41 -17.07 31.61
CA SER A 13 -28.81 -17.01 30.27
C SER A 13 -28.79 -15.57 29.72
N ARG A 14 -29.87 -14.82 29.93
CA ARG A 14 -29.96 -13.39 29.59
C ARG A 14 -28.96 -12.52 30.37
N SER A 15 -28.67 -12.84 31.63
CA SER A 15 -27.66 -12.13 32.43
C SER A 15 -26.22 -12.39 31.97
N ALA A 16 -25.92 -13.61 31.51
CA ALA A 16 -24.62 -13.91 30.89
C ALA A 16 -24.44 -13.23 29.53
N GLU A 17 -25.48 -13.25 28.70
CA GLU A 17 -25.48 -12.57 27.42
C GLU A 17 -25.33 -11.05 27.58
N THR A 18 -25.94 -10.45 28.61
CA THR A 18 -25.77 -9.02 28.90
C THR A 18 -24.37 -8.69 29.41
N GLY A 19 -23.77 -9.50 30.29
CA GLY A 19 -22.38 -9.33 30.74
C GLY A 19 -21.34 -9.45 29.61
N ALA A 20 -21.46 -10.49 28.78
CA ALA A 20 -20.61 -10.66 27.59
C ALA A 20 -20.84 -9.52 26.56
N SER A 21 -22.07 -9.02 26.46
CA SER A 21 -22.41 -7.89 25.59
C SER A 21 -21.80 -6.58 26.07
N GLN A 22 -21.79 -6.32 27.37
CA GLN A 22 -21.15 -5.14 27.98
C GLN A 22 -19.64 -5.16 27.77
N HIS A 23 -19.00 -6.32 27.98
CA HIS A 23 -17.56 -6.48 27.72
C HIS A 23 -17.22 -6.30 26.23
N SER A 24 -18.04 -6.82 25.31
CA SER A 24 -17.84 -6.58 23.87
C SER A 24 -18.06 -5.11 23.49
N ARG A 25 -18.99 -4.43 24.15
CA ARG A 25 -19.33 -3.03 23.89
C ARG A 25 -18.20 -2.08 24.30
N ALA A 26 -17.50 -2.38 25.39
CA ALA A 26 -16.30 -1.66 25.81
C ALA A 26 -15.08 -1.96 24.93
N ALA A 27 -14.98 -3.17 24.36
CA ALA A 27 -13.84 -3.58 23.55
C ALA A 27 -13.93 -3.17 22.06
N LYS A 28 -15.13 -3.02 21.51
CA LYS A 28 -15.39 -2.51 20.14
C LYS A 28 -14.66 -1.19 19.81
N PRO A 29 -14.72 -0.13 20.64
CA PRO A 29 -14.02 1.13 20.34
C PRO A 29 -12.50 0.95 20.34
N VAL A 30 -11.95 0.07 21.17
CA VAL A 30 -10.51 -0.22 21.21
C VAL A 30 -10.05 -0.92 19.93
N CYS A 31 -10.74 -1.97 19.50
CA CYS A 31 -10.47 -2.63 18.21
C CYS A 31 -10.53 -1.63 17.05
N ARG A 32 -11.57 -0.78 17.03
CA ARG A 32 -11.77 0.20 15.97
C ARG A 32 -10.64 1.22 15.95
N SER A 33 -10.26 1.74 17.11
CA SER A 33 -9.16 2.70 17.24
C SER A 33 -7.84 2.15 16.73
N ILE A 34 -7.48 0.92 17.11
CA ILE A 34 -6.23 0.28 16.67
C ILE A 34 -6.23 0.00 15.16
N LEU A 35 -7.36 -0.46 14.61
CA LEU A 35 -7.49 -0.68 13.17
C LEU A 35 -7.41 0.63 12.38
N GLU A 36 -8.05 1.69 12.85
CA GLU A 36 -7.98 3.01 12.21
C GLU A 36 -6.57 3.62 12.33
N ALA A 37 -5.89 3.44 13.46
CA ALA A 37 -4.49 3.85 13.61
C ALA A 37 -3.59 3.08 12.63
N ALA A 38 -3.76 1.76 12.50
CA ALA A 38 -3.01 0.95 11.55
C ALA A 38 -3.25 1.39 10.11
N LYS A 39 -4.51 1.65 9.72
CA LYS A 39 -4.85 2.21 8.40
C LYS A 39 -4.21 3.57 8.17
N THR A 40 -4.29 4.46 9.17
CA THR A 40 -3.72 5.81 9.08
C THR A 40 -2.22 5.75 8.83
N VAL A 41 -1.50 4.92 9.57
CA VAL A 41 -0.06 4.70 9.35
C VAL A 41 0.21 4.16 7.94
N CYS A 42 -0.57 3.17 7.47
CA CYS A 42 -0.43 2.65 6.11
C CYS A 42 -0.65 3.73 5.05
N CYS A 43 -1.70 4.53 5.18
CA CYS A 43 -2.00 5.63 4.26
C CYS A 43 -0.89 6.67 4.26
N SER A 44 -0.40 7.09 5.43
CA SER A 44 0.69 8.06 5.54
C SER A 44 1.98 7.59 4.86
N ILE A 45 2.34 6.31 5.01
CA ILE A 45 3.53 5.75 4.35
C ILE A 45 3.35 5.72 2.82
N LEU A 46 2.16 5.29 2.35
CA LEU A 46 1.85 5.30 0.92
C LEU A 46 1.84 6.72 0.35
N ASP A 47 1.31 7.68 1.08
CA ASP A 47 1.27 9.09 0.69
C ASP A 47 2.65 9.75 0.72
N ALA A 48 3.58 9.26 1.55
CA ALA A 48 4.99 9.65 1.50
C ALA A 48 5.74 9.01 0.31
N ALA A 49 5.37 7.79 -0.10
CA ALA A 49 6.01 7.09 -1.22
C ALA A 49 5.64 7.66 -2.61
N LYS A 50 4.39 8.12 -2.78
CA LYS A 50 3.90 8.73 -4.03
C LYS A 50 4.73 9.94 -4.50
N PRO A 51 5.00 10.98 -3.68
CA PRO A 51 5.77 12.14 -4.11
C PRO A 51 7.22 11.76 -4.44
N VAL A 52 7.82 10.78 -3.75
CA VAL A 52 9.15 10.27 -4.10
C VAL A 52 9.14 9.68 -5.52
N CYS A 53 8.19 8.80 -5.83
CA CYS A 53 8.04 8.22 -7.17
C CYS A 53 7.84 9.31 -8.24
N ARG A 54 7.03 10.34 -7.92
CA ARG A 54 6.81 11.47 -8.81
C ARG A 54 8.08 12.28 -9.03
N SER A 55 8.83 12.59 -7.97
CA SER A 55 10.08 13.34 -8.05
C SER A 55 11.12 12.62 -8.89
N ILE A 56 11.26 11.29 -8.76
CA ILE A 56 12.17 10.51 -9.59
C ILE A 56 11.76 10.61 -11.07
N LEU A 57 10.47 10.46 -11.38
CA LEU A 57 9.99 10.56 -12.74
C LEU A 57 10.17 11.97 -13.33
N GLU A 58 9.91 13.01 -12.53
CA GLU A 58 10.12 14.40 -12.93
C GLU A 58 11.61 14.72 -13.10
N ALA A 59 12.51 14.13 -12.32
CA ALA A 59 13.96 14.28 -12.47
C ALA A 59 14.50 13.56 -13.73
N THR A 60 13.85 12.49 -14.18
CA THR A 60 14.23 11.77 -15.40
C THR A 60 13.91 12.55 -16.68
N LYS A 61 12.81 13.31 -16.71
CA LYS A 61 12.43 14.12 -17.89
C LYS A 61 13.48 15.14 -18.34
N PRO A 62 14.08 15.98 -17.48
CA PRO A 62 15.10 16.93 -17.88
C PRO A 62 16.37 16.25 -18.36
N VAL A 63 16.71 15.06 -17.85
CA VAL A 63 17.85 14.26 -18.38
C VAL A 63 17.60 13.91 -19.84
N CYS A 64 16.42 13.37 -20.17
CA CYS A 64 16.06 13.08 -21.56
C CYS A 64 16.06 14.32 -22.45
N ARG A 65 15.59 15.48 -21.93
CA ARG A 65 15.64 16.75 -22.65
C ARG A 65 17.07 17.21 -22.90
N SER A 66 17.94 17.19 -21.89
CA SER A 66 19.36 17.57 -22.03
C SER A 66 20.07 16.72 -23.07
N ILE A 67 19.82 15.41 -23.13
CA ILE A 67 20.41 14.54 -24.15
C ILE A 67 19.95 14.97 -25.55
N LEU A 68 18.65 15.23 -25.74
CA LEU A 68 18.13 15.70 -27.02
C LEU A 68 18.65 17.09 -27.40
N ASP A 69 18.77 18.00 -26.43
CA ASP A 69 19.26 19.36 -26.64
C ASP A 69 20.76 19.38 -26.91
N ALA A 70 21.55 18.42 -26.41
CA ALA A 70 22.95 18.24 -26.78
C ALA A 70 23.12 17.70 -28.21
N VAL A 71 22.16 16.94 -28.72
CA VAL A 71 22.20 16.32 -30.06
C VAL A 71 21.78 17.29 -31.17
N LYS A 72 20.85 18.19 -30.89
CA LYS A 72 20.40 19.23 -31.83
C LYS A 72 21.55 20.08 -32.42
N PRO A 73 22.48 20.66 -31.64
CA PRO A 73 23.57 21.47 -32.19
C PRO A 73 24.53 20.63 -33.03
N VAL A 74 24.76 19.36 -32.70
CA VAL A 74 25.56 18.45 -33.53
C VAL A 74 24.92 18.26 -34.90
N CYS A 75 23.61 17.97 -34.94
CA CYS A 75 22.88 17.84 -36.19
C CYS A 75 22.88 19.15 -37.01
N ARG A 76 22.72 20.28 -36.32
CA ARG A 76 22.78 21.60 -36.95
C ARG A 76 24.16 21.87 -37.54
N SER A 77 25.23 21.59 -36.80
CA SER A 77 26.61 21.76 -37.26
C SER A 77 26.91 20.91 -38.49
N ILE A 78 26.48 19.65 -38.49
CA ILE A 78 26.61 18.75 -39.65
C ILE A 78 25.89 19.32 -40.88
N LEU A 79 24.66 19.83 -40.72
CA LEU A 79 23.92 20.45 -41.83
C LEU A 79 24.57 21.75 -42.32
N GLU A 80 25.02 22.63 -41.41
CA GLU A 80 25.68 23.88 -41.77
C GLU A 80 27.01 23.63 -42.50
N ALA A 81 27.81 22.65 -42.05
CA ALA A 81 29.04 22.24 -42.72
C ALA A 81 28.79 21.65 -44.11
N ALA A 82 27.62 21.03 -44.33
CA ALA A 82 27.23 20.46 -45.62
C ALA A 82 26.68 21.49 -46.63
N LYS A 83 26.12 22.62 -46.16
CA LYS A 83 25.53 23.66 -47.02
C LYS A 83 26.45 24.22 -48.12
N PRO A 84 27.72 24.57 -47.85
CA PRO A 84 28.57 25.20 -48.86
C PRO A 84 29.17 24.21 -49.88
N VAL A 85 29.13 22.89 -49.61
CA VAL A 85 30.01 21.93 -50.31
C VAL A 85 29.35 21.26 -51.52
N CYS A 86 28.03 21.02 -51.51
CA CYS A 86 27.16 20.67 -52.66
C CYS A 86 25.83 20.08 -52.18
N ARG A 87 24.82 20.01 -53.07
CA ARG A 87 23.52 19.38 -52.79
C ARG A 87 23.63 17.90 -52.37
N SER A 88 24.56 17.14 -52.98
CA SER A 88 24.74 15.71 -52.65
C SER A 88 25.25 15.48 -51.22
N ILE A 89 26.13 16.35 -50.72
CA ILE A 89 26.66 16.28 -49.36
C ILE A 89 25.57 16.65 -48.34
N LEU A 90 24.73 17.64 -48.67
CA LEU A 90 23.57 17.97 -47.86
C LEU A 90 22.57 16.79 -47.78
N ASP A 91 22.36 16.09 -48.90
CA ASP A 91 21.50 14.90 -48.91
C ASP A 91 22.12 13.71 -48.18
N ALA A 92 23.45 13.60 -48.13
CA ALA A 92 24.17 12.62 -47.29
C ALA A 92 24.18 13.00 -45.79
N ALA A 93 24.13 14.29 -45.45
CA ALA A 93 24.13 14.77 -44.06
C ALA A 93 22.79 14.51 -43.35
N LYS A 94 21.66 14.64 -44.06
CA LYS A 94 20.31 14.39 -43.52
C LYS A 94 20.14 12.99 -42.87
N PRO A 95 20.50 11.86 -43.53
CA PRO A 95 20.38 10.53 -42.94
C PRO A 95 21.31 10.35 -41.73
N VAL A 96 22.48 10.99 -41.71
CA VAL A 96 23.38 10.98 -40.53
C VAL A 96 22.69 11.63 -39.34
N CYS A 97 22.11 12.82 -39.50
CA CYS A 97 21.36 13.48 -38.42
C CYS A 97 20.15 12.65 -37.95
N ARG A 98 19.42 12.01 -38.87
CA ARG A 98 18.34 11.08 -38.52
C ARG A 98 18.85 9.90 -37.70
N SER A 99 19.95 9.27 -38.13
CA SER A 99 20.55 8.14 -37.41
C SER A 99 20.98 8.52 -35.99
N ILE A 100 21.54 9.72 -35.80
CA ILE A 100 21.92 10.20 -34.46
C ILE A 100 20.66 10.39 -33.59
N LEU A 101 19.63 11.04 -34.12
CA LEU A 101 18.35 11.22 -33.42
C LEU A 101 17.68 9.88 -33.09
N ASP A 102 17.71 8.92 -34.00
CA ASP A 102 17.13 7.59 -33.82
C ASP A 102 17.94 6.74 -32.83
N ALA A 103 19.25 6.95 -32.71
CA ALA A 103 20.07 6.33 -31.66
C ALA A 103 19.82 6.92 -30.26
N VAL A 104 19.41 8.18 -30.19
CA VAL A 104 19.15 8.87 -28.90
C VAL A 104 17.78 8.53 -28.32
N LYS A 105 16.76 8.35 -29.16
CA LYS A 105 15.42 7.92 -28.73
C LYS A 105 15.41 6.68 -27.81
N PRO A 106 16.08 5.55 -28.15
CA PRO A 106 16.09 4.37 -27.29
C PRO A 106 16.84 4.63 -25.97
N VAL A 107 17.86 5.50 -25.95
CA VAL A 107 18.53 5.90 -24.70
C VAL A 107 17.54 6.61 -23.78
N CYS A 108 16.82 7.62 -24.29
CA CYS A 108 15.79 8.31 -23.50
C CYS A 108 14.68 7.37 -23.01
N ARG A 109 14.26 6.42 -23.85
CA ARG A 109 13.30 5.38 -23.44
C ARG A 109 13.87 4.49 -22.35
N SER A 110 15.11 4.03 -22.49
CA SER A 110 15.76 3.16 -21.51
C SER A 110 15.89 3.82 -20.14
N ILE A 111 16.22 5.11 -20.08
CA ILE A 111 16.28 5.86 -18.82
C ILE A 111 14.89 5.94 -18.16
N LEU A 112 13.85 6.20 -18.96
CA LEU A 112 12.47 6.25 -18.47
C LEU A 112 11.99 4.86 -17.99
N GLU A 113 12.28 3.81 -18.74
CA GLU A 113 11.97 2.43 -18.36
C GLU A 113 12.74 1.98 -17.11
N ALA A 114 14.01 2.38 -16.96
CA ALA A 114 14.81 2.10 -15.77
C ALA A 114 14.29 2.82 -14.51
N THR A 115 13.54 3.92 -14.68
CA THR A 115 12.92 4.65 -13.57
C THR A 115 11.69 3.93 -13.01
N LYS A 116 10.90 3.26 -13.85
CA LYS A 116 9.70 2.52 -13.44
C LYS A 116 9.94 1.45 -12.36
N PRO A 117 10.95 0.55 -12.47
CA PRO A 117 11.20 -0.47 -11.44
C PRO A 117 11.64 0.15 -10.12
N VAL A 118 12.29 1.33 -10.11
CA VAL A 118 12.62 2.05 -8.87
C VAL A 118 11.35 2.48 -8.15
N CYS A 119 10.42 3.12 -8.85
CA CYS A 119 9.12 3.49 -8.27
C CYS A 119 8.34 2.26 -7.79
N ARG A 120 8.38 1.16 -8.55
CA ARG A 120 7.74 -0.09 -8.15
C ARG A 120 8.38 -0.70 -6.91
N SER A 121 9.70 -0.70 -6.82
CA SER A 121 10.45 -1.19 -5.66
C SER A 121 10.11 -0.40 -4.39
N ILE A 122 10.01 0.92 -4.49
CA ILE A 122 9.58 1.77 -3.36
C ILE A 122 8.18 1.37 -2.89
N LEU A 123 7.22 1.22 -3.80
CA LEU A 123 5.86 0.79 -3.45
C LEU A 123 5.82 -0.64 -2.90
N ASP A 124 6.61 -1.54 -3.46
CA ASP A 124 6.70 -2.93 -3.01
C ASP A 124 7.37 -3.05 -1.63
N ALA A 125 8.30 -2.15 -1.28
CA ALA A 125 8.88 -2.04 0.06
C ALA A 125 7.88 -1.53 1.11
N VAL A 126 6.90 -0.71 0.70
CA VAL A 126 5.85 -0.19 1.60
C VAL A 126 4.79 -1.24 1.92
N LYS A 127 4.42 -2.10 0.96
CA LYS A 127 3.41 -3.16 1.14
C LYS A 127 3.64 -4.06 2.38
N PRO A 128 4.83 -4.63 2.63
CA PRO A 128 5.05 -5.48 3.80
C PRO A 128 4.96 -4.69 5.11
N VAL A 129 5.36 -3.42 5.12
CA VAL A 129 5.21 -2.54 6.29
C VAL A 129 3.72 -2.37 6.61
N CYS A 130 2.91 -2.02 5.60
CA CYS A 130 1.46 -1.90 5.77
C CYS A 130 0.83 -3.20 6.27
N ARG A 131 1.22 -4.34 5.68
CA ARG A 131 0.73 -5.65 6.08
C ARG A 131 1.10 -5.99 7.52
N SER A 132 2.35 -5.74 7.91
CA SER A 132 2.84 -5.95 9.28
C SER A 132 2.09 -5.10 10.29
N THR A 133 1.86 -3.81 9.99
CA THR A 133 1.08 -2.92 10.85
C THR A 133 -0.37 -3.41 11.02
N LEU A 134 -0.98 -3.91 9.95
CA LEU A 134 -2.33 -4.48 10.01
C LEU A 134 -2.36 -5.83 10.75
N ASP A 135 -1.35 -6.67 10.56
CA ASP A 135 -1.20 -7.95 11.24
C ASP A 135 -0.97 -7.76 12.75
N ALA A 136 -0.24 -6.73 13.16
CA ALA A 136 -0.06 -6.34 14.56
C ALA A 136 -1.38 -5.92 15.25
N ALA A 137 -2.39 -5.47 14.48
CA ALA A 137 -3.72 -5.15 15.00
C ALA A 137 -4.62 -6.39 15.21
N LYS A 138 -4.35 -7.50 14.50
CA LYS A 138 -5.12 -8.75 14.61
C LYS A 138 -5.13 -9.41 15.99
N PRO A 139 -4.01 -9.54 16.73
CA PRO A 139 -4.02 -10.18 18.05
C PRO A 139 -4.94 -9.46 19.01
N VAL A 140 -5.01 -8.12 18.96
CA VAL A 140 -5.91 -7.36 19.84
C VAL A 140 -7.38 -7.69 19.55
N HIS A 141 -7.74 -7.81 18.27
CA HIS A 141 -9.07 -8.26 17.89
C HIS A 141 -9.36 -9.70 18.38
N ARG A 142 -8.37 -10.59 18.25
CA ARG A 142 -8.47 -11.98 18.71
C ARG A 142 -8.65 -12.08 20.22
N SER A 143 -7.83 -11.37 21.00
CA SER A 143 -7.90 -11.36 22.46
C SER A 143 -9.27 -10.88 22.96
N ILE A 144 -9.89 -9.92 22.27
CA ILE A 144 -11.24 -9.44 22.61
C ILE A 144 -12.31 -10.50 22.34
N LEU A 145 -12.21 -11.23 21.23
CA LEU A 145 -13.11 -12.34 20.92
C LEU A 145 -12.93 -13.51 21.89
N GLU A 146 -11.68 -13.83 22.24
CA GLU A 146 -11.33 -14.87 23.20
C GLU A 146 -11.82 -14.54 24.60
N GLN A 147 -11.65 -13.30 25.07
CA GLN A 147 -12.17 -12.89 26.37
C GLN A 147 -13.70 -13.00 26.43
N ARG A 148 -14.40 -12.54 25.38
CA ARG A 148 -15.86 -12.73 25.29
C ARG A 148 -16.23 -14.21 25.38
N ASN A 149 -15.55 -15.07 24.63
CA ASN A 149 -15.83 -16.50 24.60
C ASN A 149 -15.54 -17.17 25.95
N TRP A 150 -14.45 -16.78 26.61
CA TRP A 150 -14.08 -17.24 27.93
C TRP A 150 -15.13 -16.85 28.98
N TYR A 151 -15.61 -15.60 28.97
CA TYR A 151 -16.66 -15.15 29.90
C TYR A 151 -17.93 -15.99 29.77
N VAL A 152 -18.37 -16.25 28.53
CA VAL A 152 -19.55 -17.09 28.27
C VAL A 152 -19.32 -18.53 28.75
N ALA A 153 -18.14 -19.11 28.46
CA ALA A 153 -17.80 -20.48 28.86
C ALA A 153 -17.65 -20.64 30.39
N ALA A 154 -17.00 -19.69 31.06
CA ALA A 154 -16.82 -19.68 32.50
C ALA A 154 -18.17 -19.64 33.22
N PHE A 155 -19.10 -18.83 32.72
CA PHE A 155 -20.46 -18.75 33.24
C PHE A 155 -21.20 -20.08 33.12
N TRP A 156 -21.21 -20.71 31.93
CA TRP A 156 -21.82 -22.02 31.72
C TRP A 156 -21.21 -23.11 32.61
N LYS A 157 -19.89 -23.09 32.81
CA LYS A 157 -19.20 -24.04 33.69
C LYS A 157 -19.54 -23.84 35.17
N GLN A 158 -19.82 -22.62 35.60
CA GLN A 158 -20.29 -22.33 36.96
C GLN A 158 -21.72 -22.83 37.14
N GLN A 159 -22.59 -22.59 36.15
CA GLN A 159 -23.99 -23.00 36.20
C GLN A 159 -24.14 -24.52 36.25
N ASN A 160 -23.41 -25.27 35.42
CA ASN A 160 -23.47 -26.74 35.43
C ASN A 160 -22.98 -27.35 36.75
N ARG A 161 -22.06 -26.66 37.46
CA ARG A 161 -21.61 -27.06 38.80
C ARG A 161 -22.67 -26.81 39.87
N CYS A 162 -23.39 -25.69 39.80
CA CYS A 162 -24.47 -25.39 40.73
C CYS A 162 -25.68 -26.31 40.54
N VAL A 163 -26.00 -26.68 39.31
CA VAL A 163 -27.09 -27.64 39.01
C VAL A 163 -26.72 -29.06 39.44
N ALA A 164 -25.46 -29.48 39.29
CA ALA A 164 -25.02 -30.81 39.71
C ALA A 164 -24.88 -30.98 41.24
N ALA A 165 -24.84 -29.88 41.99
CA ALA A 165 -24.78 -29.87 43.46
C ALA A 165 -26.16 -29.85 44.12
N PHE A 166 -27.24 -29.79 43.33
CA PHE A 166 -28.64 -29.77 43.76
C PHE A 166 -29.32 -31.08 43.35
#